data_AF-A0A8I1RWR9-F1
#
_entry.id   AF-A0A8I1RWR9-F1
#
_cell.length_a   1.000
_cell.length_b   1.000
_cell.length_c   1.000
_cell.angle_alpha   90.00
_cell.angle_beta   90.00
_cell.angle_gamma   90.00
#
_symmetry.space_group_name_H-M   'P 1'
#
loop_
_entity.id
_entity.type
_entity.pdbx_description
1 polymer ?
#
loop_
_entity_poly.entity_id
_entity_poly.type
_entity_poly.pdbx_seq_one_letter_code
_entity_poly.pdbx_strand_id
1 'polypeptide(L)'
;MSRCCALLLALAAGGAAAQVPESVTVRGPTGIWLVSGPAWLKAGLFEGFHWGPLRARFCRVVSGEEGLHTRCYSRDYGTSDTLESDGHKVHLAWGTMMARIVMDGEMQSPTRFTGHFGVKIAGIRVRDDDLSEGVKVEVDPAAPDVAGKAGLLRAILSGQVPAHETRLDKPIADARAMDLGAIQSIAYIGAQDKPTGAGETPVPGWLAAYAVDFDKGRRVCVLHQDEQLDAFECF
;
A
#
# COMPACT_ATOMS: atom_id res chain seq x y z
N MET A 1 58.28 47.00 11.99
CA MET A 1 58.07 45.53 12.07
C MET A 1 56.62 45.25 11.73
N SER A 2 56.32 44.89 10.49
CA SER A 2 54.95 44.57 10.10
C SER A 2 54.93 43.76 8.81
N ARG A 3 54.05 42.75 8.83
CA ARG A 3 53.36 42.07 7.73
C ARG A 3 54.01 40.83 7.11
N CYS A 4 53.07 39.95 6.74
CA CYS A 4 53.17 38.78 5.87
C CYS A 4 53.57 37.48 6.57
N CYS A 5 52.56 36.74 7.08
CA CYS A 5 52.43 35.29 6.90
C CYS A 5 51.17 34.78 7.62
N ALA A 6 49.99 34.83 6.99
CA ALA A 6 48.82 34.07 7.48
C ALA A 6 47.67 33.96 6.45
N LEU A 7 47.94 33.84 5.15
CA LEU A 7 46.86 33.81 4.15
C LEU A 7 47.20 32.94 2.93
N LEU A 8 47.71 31.73 3.15
CA LEU A 8 47.92 30.75 2.06
C LEU A 8 47.47 29.31 2.38
N LEU A 9 46.81 29.08 3.52
CA LEU A 9 46.31 27.73 3.89
C LEU A 9 44.80 27.53 3.72
N ALA A 10 44.06 28.52 3.24
CA ALA A 10 42.60 28.43 3.07
C ALA A 10 42.14 28.06 1.64
N LEU A 11 43.06 27.83 0.69
CA LEU A 11 42.73 27.56 -0.71
C LEU A 11 42.95 26.11 -1.15
N ALA A 12 43.25 25.20 -0.23
CA ALA A 12 43.24 23.76 -0.48
C ALA A 12 41.85 23.13 -0.24
N ALA A 13 40.77 23.85 -0.55
CA ALA A 13 39.46 23.25 -0.74
C ALA A 13 39.49 22.50 -2.08
N GLY A 14 40.09 21.31 -2.06
CA GLY A 14 40.02 20.38 -3.16
C GLY A 14 38.56 20.21 -3.55
N GLY A 15 38.26 20.46 -4.82
CA GLY A 15 36.94 20.23 -5.38
C GLY A 15 36.52 18.82 -5.01
N ALA A 16 35.51 18.71 -4.16
CA ALA A 16 34.81 17.46 -3.97
C ALA A 16 34.29 17.10 -5.36
N ALA A 17 34.92 16.11 -6.00
CA ALA A 17 34.36 15.47 -7.17
C ALA A 17 32.98 15.02 -6.72
N ALA A 18 31.94 15.71 -7.22
CA ALA A 18 30.58 15.29 -7.06
C ALA A 18 30.54 13.86 -7.58
N GLN A 19 30.47 12.91 -6.67
CA GLN A 19 30.32 11.51 -7.02
C GLN A 19 29.08 11.48 -7.91
N VAL A 20 29.27 11.06 -9.16
CA VAL A 20 28.15 10.72 -10.04
C VAL A 20 27.29 9.81 -9.18
N PRO A 21 26.05 10.19 -8.81
CA PRO A 21 25.22 9.28 -8.06
C PRO A 21 25.09 8.05 -8.94
N GLU A 22 25.72 6.96 -8.52
CA GLU A 22 25.43 5.64 -9.06
C GLU A 22 23.95 5.46 -8.79
N SER A 23 23.13 5.77 -9.77
CA SER A 23 21.72 5.43 -9.76
C SER A 23 21.67 3.92 -9.93
N VAL A 24 21.95 3.20 -8.83
CA VAL A 24 21.49 1.84 -8.67
C VAL A 24 19.98 1.97 -8.66
N THR A 25 19.36 1.81 -9.82
CA THR A 25 17.93 1.58 -9.90
C THR A 25 17.70 0.21 -9.25
N VAL A 26 17.64 0.20 -7.91
CA VAL A 26 17.05 -0.91 -7.19
C VAL A 26 15.67 -1.03 -7.81
N ARG A 27 15.39 -2.15 -8.49
CA ARG A 27 14.02 -2.50 -8.87
C ARG A 27 13.25 -2.55 -7.56
N GLY A 28 12.64 -1.42 -7.19
CA GLY A 28 11.91 -1.29 -5.95
C GLY A 28 10.76 -2.30 -5.90
N PRO A 29 10.10 -2.45 -4.74
CA PRO A 29 9.01 -3.41 -4.55
C PRO A 29 7.73 -3.00 -5.29
N THR A 30 7.78 -2.48 -6.53
CA THR A 30 6.59 -2.26 -7.34
C THR A 30 5.86 -3.58 -7.60
N GLY A 31 4.54 -3.55 -7.52
CA GLY A 31 3.69 -4.72 -7.73
C GLY A 31 2.52 -4.77 -6.77
N ILE A 32 1.90 -5.95 -6.69
CA ILE A 32 0.81 -6.24 -5.76
C ILE A 32 1.43 -7.00 -4.57
N TRP A 33 1.03 -6.62 -3.37
CA TRP A 33 1.51 -7.15 -2.11
C TRP A 33 0.32 -7.53 -1.23
N LEU A 34 0.48 -8.62 -0.51
CA LEU A 34 -0.37 -8.98 0.62
C LEU A 34 0.39 -8.57 1.88
N VAL A 35 -0.11 -7.55 2.57
CA VAL A 35 0.54 -6.95 3.73
C VAL A 35 -0.28 -7.25 4.96
N SER A 36 0.29 -7.92 5.96
CA SER A 36 -0.30 -8.03 7.29
C SER A 36 -0.07 -6.74 8.07
N GLY A 37 -1.07 -6.29 8.80
CA GLY A 37 -0.96 -5.16 9.71
C GLY A 37 -2.18 -5.06 10.63
N PRO A 38 -2.14 -4.19 11.65
CA PRO A 38 -3.24 -4.06 12.60
C PRO A 38 -4.55 -3.72 11.92
N ALA A 39 -5.62 -4.44 12.29
CA ALA A 39 -6.97 -4.17 11.81
C ALA A 39 -7.49 -2.80 12.27
N TRP A 40 -7.13 -2.41 13.49
CA TRP A 40 -7.56 -1.15 14.10
C TRP A 40 -6.52 -0.66 15.11
N LEU A 41 -6.62 0.62 15.46
CA LEU A 41 -5.89 1.27 16.54
C LEU A 41 -6.89 2.02 17.41
N LYS A 42 -6.90 1.74 18.71
CA LYS A 42 -7.70 2.47 19.70
C LYS A 42 -6.77 3.27 20.60
N ALA A 43 -7.10 4.54 20.83
CA ALA A 43 -6.44 5.36 21.83
C ALA A 43 -7.42 5.60 23.00
N GLY A 44 -6.98 5.30 24.22
CA GLY A 44 -7.70 5.63 25.45
C GLY A 44 -6.93 6.66 26.26
N LEU A 45 -7.63 7.63 26.83
CA LEU A 45 -7.02 8.66 27.70
C LEU A 45 -6.26 8.08 28.90
N PHE A 46 -6.65 6.89 29.38
CA PHE A 46 -6.06 6.23 30.55
C PHE A 46 -5.44 4.87 30.25
N GLU A 47 -5.75 4.27 29.10
CA GLU A 47 -5.34 2.90 28.74
C GLU A 47 -4.20 2.89 27.71
N GLY A 48 -3.88 4.04 27.11
CA GLY A 48 -2.84 4.16 26.09
C GLY A 48 -3.34 3.73 24.70
N PHE A 49 -2.43 3.24 23.87
CA PHE A 49 -2.75 2.77 22.52
C PHE A 49 -2.87 1.25 22.51
N HIS A 50 -3.94 0.75 21.89
CA HIS A 50 -4.18 -0.66 21.68
C HIS A 50 -4.28 -0.95 20.19
N TRP A 51 -3.44 -1.86 19.73
CA TRP A 51 -3.47 -2.39 18.38
C TRP A 51 -4.43 -3.59 18.32
N GLY A 52 -5.21 -3.64 17.26
CA GLY A 52 -5.99 -4.81 16.91
C GLY A 52 -5.10 -5.92 16.33
N PRO A 53 -5.65 -7.13 16.15
CA PRO A 53 -4.89 -8.25 15.59
C PRO A 53 -4.43 -7.96 14.16
N LEU A 54 -3.34 -8.61 13.75
CA LEU A 54 -2.86 -8.54 12.37
C LEU A 54 -3.88 -9.13 11.39
N ARG A 55 -4.13 -8.39 10.30
CA ARG A 55 -4.93 -8.81 9.15
C ARG A 55 -4.17 -8.55 7.86
N ALA A 56 -4.32 -9.48 6.93
CA ALA A 56 -3.77 -9.32 5.59
C ALA A 56 -4.63 -8.38 4.76
N ARG A 57 -4.00 -7.49 4.00
CA ARG A 57 -4.64 -6.58 3.05
C ARG A 57 -3.90 -6.53 1.74
N PHE A 58 -4.64 -6.43 0.64
CA PHE A 58 -4.02 -6.20 -0.66
C PHE A 58 -3.60 -4.74 -0.79
N CYS A 59 -2.33 -4.56 -1.16
CA CYS A 59 -1.71 -3.28 -1.42
C CYS A 59 -1.05 -3.30 -2.80
N ARG A 60 -1.12 -2.17 -3.50
CA ARG A 60 -0.45 -1.94 -4.77
C ARG A 60 0.62 -0.87 -4.56
N VAL A 61 1.86 -1.21 -4.92
CA VAL A 61 3.01 -0.31 -4.87
C VAL A 61 3.37 0.08 -6.30
N VAL A 62 3.40 1.37 -6.59
CA VAL A 62 3.72 1.93 -7.91
C VAL A 62 4.82 2.97 -7.79
N SER A 63 5.62 3.15 -8.84
CA SER A 63 6.53 4.30 -8.94
C SER A 63 5.82 5.50 -9.54
N GLY A 64 6.03 6.68 -8.95
CA GLY A 64 5.64 8.00 -9.45
C GLY A 64 6.82 8.97 -9.42
N GLU A 65 6.58 10.23 -9.78
CA GLU A 65 7.63 11.27 -9.87
C GLU A 65 8.30 11.56 -8.52
N GLU A 66 7.54 11.45 -7.43
CA GLU A 66 8.01 11.73 -6.06
C GLU A 66 8.52 10.47 -5.33
N GLY A 67 8.60 9.33 -6.03
CA GLY A 67 9.07 8.07 -5.46
C GLY A 67 8.05 6.94 -5.57
N LEU A 68 8.07 6.00 -4.61
CA LEU A 68 7.15 4.87 -4.59
C LEU A 68 5.88 5.24 -3.81
N HIS A 69 4.71 4.93 -4.38
CA HIS A 69 3.40 5.15 -3.77
C HIS A 69 2.70 3.82 -3.46
N THR A 70 2.20 3.67 -2.24
CA THR A 70 1.44 2.50 -1.81
C THR A 70 -0.05 2.81 -1.68
N ARG A 71 -0.92 2.01 -2.30
CA ARG A 71 -2.37 2.06 -2.09
C ARG A 71 -2.87 0.71 -1.60
N CYS A 72 -3.49 0.67 -0.44
CA CYS A 72 -4.16 -0.52 0.08
C CYS A 72 -5.66 -0.31 0.02
N TYR A 73 -6.42 -1.40 0.03
CA TYR A 73 -7.88 -1.33 0.12
C TYR A 73 -8.34 -0.41 1.28
N SER A 74 -9.20 0.57 0.98
CA SER A 74 -9.30 1.84 1.71
C SER A 74 -10.08 1.80 3.01
N ARG A 75 -10.48 0.63 3.51
CA ARG A 75 -11.43 0.58 4.64
C ARG A 75 -10.82 0.80 6.00
N ASP A 76 -9.51 0.56 6.17
CA ASP A 76 -8.92 0.67 7.50
C ASP A 76 -7.96 1.85 7.63
N TYR A 77 -7.07 2.16 6.67
CA TYR A 77 -6.18 3.35 6.77
C TYR A 77 -5.63 3.82 5.41
N GLY A 78 -5.77 5.13 5.14
CA GLY A 78 -4.88 5.97 4.33
C GLY A 78 -4.67 5.62 2.84
N THR A 79 -4.99 6.56 1.96
CA THR A 79 -4.61 6.56 0.55
C THR A 79 -3.25 7.23 0.35
N SER A 80 -2.30 6.48 -0.24
CA SER A 80 -0.99 6.88 -0.78
C SER A 80 0.11 7.30 0.21
N ASP A 81 1.21 6.55 0.20
CA ASP A 81 2.43 6.90 0.95
C ASP A 81 3.71 6.69 0.15
N THR A 82 4.70 7.53 0.47
CA THR A 82 6.11 7.40 0.08
C THR A 82 6.71 6.14 0.69
N LEU A 83 7.18 5.23 -0.15
CA LEU A 83 8.08 4.17 0.26
C LEU A 83 9.53 4.62 0.01
N GLU A 84 10.28 4.80 1.09
CA GLU A 84 11.72 4.98 1.05
C GLU A 84 12.39 3.60 1.18
N SER A 85 13.16 3.22 0.15
CA SER A 85 14.01 2.04 0.18
C SER A 85 15.45 2.50 0.04
N ASP A 86 16.09 2.77 1.18
CA ASP A 86 17.54 2.90 1.26
C ASP A 86 18.11 1.51 1.57
N GLY A 87 18.67 0.86 0.54
CA GLY A 87 19.15 -0.52 0.62
C GLY A 87 18.04 -1.53 0.95
N HIS A 88 18.06 -2.06 2.18
CA HIS A 88 17.15 -3.11 2.64
C HIS A 88 15.99 -2.59 3.49
N LYS A 89 15.90 -1.29 3.79
CA LYS A 89 14.83 -0.76 4.65
C LYS A 89 13.53 -0.52 3.88
N VAL A 90 12.42 -0.65 4.59
CA VAL A 90 11.05 -0.39 4.10
C VAL A 90 10.39 0.57 5.08
N HIS A 91 10.01 1.75 4.61
CA HIS A 91 9.17 2.68 5.35
C HIS A 91 7.85 2.89 4.61
N LEU A 92 6.72 2.56 5.23
CA LEU A 92 5.38 2.94 4.76
C LEU A 92 4.79 3.93 5.77
N ALA A 93 4.02 4.93 5.37
CA ALA A 93 3.66 6.04 6.25
C ALA A 93 2.36 6.75 5.87
N TRP A 94 1.25 6.34 6.49
CA TRP A 94 -0.11 6.84 6.22
C TRP A 94 -0.46 8.03 7.10
N GLY A 95 -0.73 9.18 6.49
CA GLY A 95 -1.27 10.36 7.19
C GLY A 95 -0.38 11.60 7.08
N THR A 96 -0.44 12.48 8.07
CA THR A 96 0.32 13.75 8.07
C THR A 96 1.62 13.62 8.87
N MET A 97 2.56 14.56 8.69
CA MET A 97 3.79 14.58 9.51
C MET A 97 3.52 14.61 11.04
N MET A 98 2.38 15.14 11.45
CA MET A 98 2.02 15.31 12.86
C MET A 98 1.24 14.13 13.45
N ALA A 99 0.51 13.40 12.61
CA ALA A 99 -0.27 12.24 12.97
C ALA A 99 -0.26 11.27 11.78
N ARG A 100 0.59 10.24 11.87
CA ARG A 100 0.69 9.19 10.86
C ARG A 100 0.88 7.82 11.46
N ILE A 101 0.32 6.82 10.81
CA ILE A 101 0.69 5.43 11.02
C ILE A 101 1.91 5.17 10.15
N VAL A 102 2.88 4.43 10.66
CA VAL A 102 4.08 4.04 9.94
C VAL A 102 4.28 2.55 10.03
N MET A 103 4.75 1.92 8.98
CA MET A 103 5.40 0.63 9.03
C MET A 103 6.89 0.86 8.81
N ASP A 104 7.72 0.43 9.76
CA ASP A 104 9.16 0.35 9.55
C ASP A 104 9.58 -1.10 9.53
N GLY A 105 10.30 -1.49 8.49
CA GLY A 105 10.71 -2.86 8.27
C GLY A 105 11.94 -2.99 7.39
N GLU A 106 12.22 -4.24 7.03
CA GLU A 106 13.35 -4.63 6.21
C GLU A 106 12.93 -5.68 5.18
N MET A 107 13.43 -5.53 3.95
CA MET A 107 13.33 -6.49 2.87
C MET A 107 14.12 -7.74 3.25
N GLN A 108 13.42 -8.87 3.37
CA GLN A 108 14.01 -10.18 3.58
C GLN A 108 14.40 -10.85 2.26
N SER A 109 13.68 -10.51 1.19
CA SER A 109 13.95 -10.94 -0.19
C SER A 109 13.29 -9.97 -1.18
N PRO A 110 13.49 -10.09 -2.50
CA PRO A 110 12.75 -9.27 -3.48
C PRO A 110 11.22 -9.39 -3.44
N THR A 111 10.70 -10.41 -2.77
CA THR A 111 9.26 -10.73 -2.68
C THR A 111 8.74 -10.73 -1.24
N ARG A 112 9.56 -10.34 -0.25
CA ARG A 112 9.18 -10.41 1.16
C ARG A 112 9.81 -9.30 1.99
N PHE A 113 9.03 -8.69 2.86
CA PHE A 113 9.51 -7.78 3.90
C PHE A 113 8.84 -8.07 5.24
N THR A 114 9.48 -7.66 6.32
CA THR A 114 8.95 -7.76 7.69
C THR A 114 9.20 -6.47 8.45
N GLY A 115 8.32 -6.10 9.37
CA GLY A 115 8.48 -4.87 10.15
C GLY A 115 7.38 -4.69 11.19
N HIS A 116 7.37 -3.51 11.80
CA HIS A 116 6.38 -3.17 12.82
C HIS A 116 5.60 -1.94 12.42
N PHE A 117 4.28 -2.01 12.64
CA PHE A 117 3.45 -0.81 12.60
C PHE A 117 3.72 0.06 13.82
N GLY A 118 3.43 1.34 13.69
CA GLY A 118 3.44 2.27 14.80
C GLY A 118 2.66 3.51 14.45
N VAL A 119 2.24 4.25 15.47
CA VAL A 119 1.61 5.56 15.29
C VAL A 119 2.60 6.61 15.77
N LYS A 120 2.78 7.67 14.98
CA LYS A 120 3.56 8.84 15.33
C LYS A 120 2.61 10.00 15.56
N ILE A 121 2.51 10.45 16.80
CA ILE A 121 1.71 11.62 17.20
C ILE A 121 2.65 12.63 17.86
N ALA A 122 2.76 13.82 17.28
CA ALA A 122 3.62 14.89 17.78
C ALA A 122 5.07 14.46 18.07
N GLY A 123 5.61 13.56 17.26
CA GLY A 123 6.98 13.05 17.41
C GLY A 123 7.12 11.81 18.30
N ILE A 124 6.12 11.50 19.13
CA ILE A 124 6.10 10.28 19.96
C ILE A 124 5.64 9.11 19.11
N ARG A 125 6.44 8.04 19.11
CA ARG A 125 6.11 6.80 18.41
C ARG A 125 5.62 5.75 19.41
N VAL A 126 4.44 5.21 19.15
CA VAL A 126 3.96 4.00 19.82
C VAL A 126 3.94 2.89 18.79
N ARG A 127 4.69 1.81 19.05
CA ARG A 127 4.85 0.70 18.13
C ARG A 127 3.84 -0.40 18.45
N ASP A 128 3.45 -1.14 17.43
CA ASP A 128 2.79 -2.44 17.57
C ASP A 128 3.84 -3.52 17.85
N ASP A 129 3.59 -4.33 18.89
CA ASP A 129 4.53 -5.39 19.28
C ASP A 129 4.52 -6.54 18.27
N ASP A 130 3.43 -6.71 17.52
CA ASP A 130 3.30 -7.75 16.52
C ASP A 130 4.18 -7.48 15.27
N LEU A 131 4.75 -8.56 14.72
CA LEU A 131 5.55 -8.51 13.50
C LEU A 131 4.64 -8.59 12.28
N SER A 132 4.59 -7.50 11.53
CA SER A 132 3.91 -7.40 10.25
C SER A 132 4.79 -7.89 9.10
N GLU A 133 4.16 -8.39 8.05
CA GLU A 133 4.81 -9.02 6.91
C GLU A 133 4.18 -8.54 5.61
N GLY A 134 4.98 -8.30 4.59
CA GLY A 134 4.52 -8.14 3.23
C GLY A 134 5.05 -9.25 2.34
N VAL A 135 4.16 -9.88 1.59
CA VAL A 135 4.51 -10.88 0.57
C VAL A 135 4.04 -10.40 -0.79
N LYS A 136 4.94 -10.42 -1.78
CA LYS A 136 4.60 -10.05 -3.15
C LYS A 136 3.68 -11.11 -3.74
N VAL A 137 2.57 -10.65 -4.32
CA VAL A 137 1.59 -11.52 -4.98
C VAL A 137 2.08 -11.79 -6.40
N GLU A 138 2.25 -13.07 -6.72
CA GLU A 138 2.46 -13.52 -8.09
C GLU A 138 1.11 -13.58 -8.81
N VAL A 139 1.00 -12.88 -9.93
CA VAL A 139 -0.23 -12.83 -10.73
C VAL A 139 -0.12 -13.84 -11.84
N ASP A 140 -0.94 -14.89 -11.75
CA ASP A 140 -1.12 -15.88 -12.80
C ASP A 140 -2.45 -15.63 -13.54
N PRO A 141 -2.43 -15.14 -14.80
CA PRO A 141 -3.65 -14.95 -15.59
C PRO A 141 -4.42 -16.24 -15.88
N ALA A 142 -3.79 -17.41 -15.73
CA ALA A 142 -4.42 -18.71 -15.90
C ALA A 142 -4.98 -19.28 -14.58
N ALA A 143 -4.80 -18.59 -13.45
CA ALA A 143 -5.34 -19.03 -12.18
C ALA A 143 -6.87 -19.16 -12.24
N PRO A 144 -7.45 -20.23 -11.66
CA PRO A 144 -8.89 -20.39 -11.63
C PRO A 144 -9.55 -19.28 -10.82
N ASP A 145 -10.70 -18.79 -11.29
CA ASP A 145 -11.53 -17.85 -10.55
C ASP A 145 -12.32 -18.59 -9.45
N VAL A 146 -11.64 -18.90 -8.35
CA VAL A 146 -12.22 -19.63 -7.21
C VAL A 146 -13.38 -18.86 -6.58
N ALA A 147 -13.36 -17.52 -6.64
CA ALA A 147 -14.42 -16.69 -6.10
C ALA A 147 -15.60 -16.50 -7.07
N GLY A 148 -15.44 -16.83 -8.35
CA GLY A 148 -16.49 -16.78 -9.38
C GLY A 148 -17.01 -15.38 -9.72
N LYS A 149 -16.27 -14.32 -9.35
CA LYS A 149 -16.73 -12.92 -9.51
C LYS A 149 -16.02 -12.16 -10.64
N ALA A 150 -15.14 -12.79 -11.42
CA ALA A 150 -14.46 -12.13 -12.54
C ALA A 150 -15.44 -11.65 -13.62
N GLY A 151 -16.52 -12.38 -13.87
CA GLY A 151 -17.58 -11.98 -14.80
C GLY A 151 -18.30 -10.71 -14.35
N LEU A 152 -18.67 -10.62 -13.06
CA LEU A 152 -19.27 -9.43 -12.47
C LEU A 152 -18.31 -8.24 -12.51
N LEU A 153 -17.04 -8.46 -12.16
CA LEU A 153 -16.03 -7.41 -12.21
C LEU A 153 -15.88 -6.83 -13.63
N ARG A 154 -15.82 -7.70 -14.64
CA ARG A 154 -15.80 -7.28 -16.05
C ARG A 154 -17.02 -6.45 -16.41
N ALA A 155 -18.22 -6.88 -15.99
CA ALA A 155 -19.46 -6.15 -16.21
C ALA A 155 -19.43 -4.75 -15.58
N ILE A 156 -19.01 -4.64 -14.31
CA ILE A 156 -18.91 -3.37 -13.59
C ILE A 156 -17.98 -2.38 -14.31
N LEU A 157 -16.78 -2.85 -14.69
CA LEU A 157 -15.76 -2.03 -15.35
C LEU A 157 -16.18 -1.62 -16.78
N SER A 158 -16.98 -2.44 -17.47
CA SER A 158 -17.56 -2.12 -18.78
C SER A 158 -18.82 -1.24 -18.72
N GLY A 159 -19.24 -0.79 -17.54
CA GLY A 159 -20.34 0.16 -17.38
C GLY A 159 -21.66 -0.41 -16.86
N GLN A 160 -21.79 -1.73 -16.67
CA GLN A 160 -22.99 -2.30 -16.06
C GLN A 160 -23.04 -2.01 -14.57
N VAL A 161 -24.19 -1.53 -14.08
CA VAL A 161 -24.39 -1.19 -12.67
C VAL A 161 -25.27 -2.28 -12.04
N PRO A 162 -24.69 -3.26 -11.31
CA PRO A 162 -25.49 -4.24 -10.57
C PRO A 162 -26.30 -3.54 -9.46
N ALA A 163 -27.28 -4.24 -8.87
CA ALA A 163 -27.87 -3.79 -7.62
C ALA A 163 -26.77 -3.62 -6.56
N HIS A 164 -26.74 -2.47 -5.88
CA HIS A 164 -25.70 -2.13 -4.93
C HIS A 164 -26.20 -1.07 -3.93
N GLU A 165 -25.55 -0.97 -2.77
CA GLU A 165 -25.79 0.12 -1.83
C GLU A 165 -25.26 1.46 -2.37
N THR A 166 -25.99 2.57 -2.17
CA THR A 166 -25.61 3.94 -2.62
C THR A 166 -24.18 4.35 -2.25
N ARG A 167 -23.64 3.86 -1.13
CA ARG A 167 -22.24 4.13 -0.76
C ARG A 167 -21.19 3.62 -1.77
N LEU A 168 -21.58 2.72 -2.68
CA LEU A 168 -20.71 2.19 -3.74
C LEU A 168 -20.80 2.98 -5.04
N ASP A 169 -21.70 3.97 -5.17
CA ASP A 169 -21.82 4.81 -6.37
C ASP A 169 -20.46 5.43 -6.75
N LYS A 170 -19.79 6.05 -5.77
CA LYS A 170 -18.49 6.68 -5.97
C LYS A 170 -17.39 5.67 -6.33
N PRO A 171 -17.14 4.59 -5.57
CA PRO A 171 -16.16 3.57 -5.94
C PRO A 171 -16.38 2.99 -7.34
N ILE A 172 -17.63 2.74 -7.74
CA ILE A 172 -17.97 2.26 -9.09
C ILE A 172 -17.63 3.31 -10.15
N ALA A 173 -18.01 4.57 -9.92
CA ALA A 173 -17.69 5.67 -10.83
C ALA A 173 -16.18 5.90 -10.96
N ASP A 174 -15.46 5.92 -9.83
CA ASP A 174 -14.00 6.12 -9.79
C ASP A 174 -13.27 5.00 -10.56
N ALA A 175 -13.71 3.74 -10.42
CA ALA A 175 -13.12 2.61 -11.14
C ALA A 175 -13.30 2.72 -12.66
N ARG A 176 -14.41 3.31 -13.12
CA ARG A 176 -14.66 3.54 -14.55
C ARG A 176 -13.92 4.75 -15.10
N ALA A 177 -13.63 5.73 -14.25
CA ALA A 177 -12.94 6.96 -14.62
C ALA A 177 -11.41 6.80 -14.76
N MET A 178 -10.84 5.61 -14.54
CA MET A 178 -9.39 5.41 -14.49
C MET A 178 -8.63 5.60 -15.82
N ASP A 179 -9.32 5.73 -16.97
CA ASP A 179 -8.76 5.82 -18.34
C ASP A 179 -7.55 4.88 -18.58
N LEU A 180 -7.75 3.58 -18.33
CA LEU A 180 -6.69 2.58 -18.49
C LEU A 180 -6.78 1.80 -19.81
N GLY A 181 -7.74 2.12 -20.67
CA GLY A 181 -8.01 1.36 -21.91
C GLY A 181 -8.86 0.11 -21.69
N ALA A 182 -8.82 -0.81 -22.64
CA ALA A 182 -9.58 -2.05 -22.60
C ALA A 182 -8.99 -3.04 -21.57
N ILE A 183 -9.85 -3.90 -21.03
CA ILE A 183 -9.45 -4.98 -20.12
C ILE A 183 -8.78 -6.08 -20.94
N GLN A 184 -7.53 -6.40 -20.61
CA GLN A 184 -6.74 -7.48 -21.19
C GLN A 184 -6.94 -8.80 -20.42
N SER A 185 -6.88 -8.76 -19.09
CA SER A 185 -7.12 -9.93 -18.24
C SER A 185 -7.66 -9.56 -16.87
N ILE A 186 -8.36 -10.52 -16.25
CA ILE A 186 -8.81 -10.45 -14.85
C ILE A 186 -8.36 -11.76 -14.21
N ALA A 187 -7.44 -11.68 -13.24
CA ALA A 187 -6.88 -12.82 -12.54
C ALA A 187 -7.28 -12.77 -11.07
N TYR A 188 -7.81 -13.87 -10.54
CA TYR A 188 -8.07 -13.99 -9.10
C TYR A 188 -6.75 -14.07 -8.34
N ILE A 189 -6.58 -13.24 -7.31
CA ILE A 189 -5.33 -13.16 -6.53
C ILE A 189 -5.49 -13.52 -5.06
N GLY A 190 -6.70 -13.88 -4.64
CA GLY A 190 -6.99 -14.33 -3.29
C GLY A 190 -8.20 -13.65 -2.66
N ALA A 191 -8.38 -13.86 -1.37
CA ALA A 191 -9.46 -13.26 -0.59
C ALA A 191 -8.92 -12.52 0.63
N GLN A 192 -9.68 -11.55 1.10
CA GLN A 192 -9.38 -10.75 2.28
C GLN A 192 -10.56 -10.84 3.25
N ASP A 193 -10.27 -10.85 4.55
CA ASP A 193 -11.29 -10.81 5.58
C ASP A 193 -12.08 -9.50 5.53
N LYS A 194 -13.31 -9.53 6.04
CA LYS A 194 -14.09 -8.30 6.20
C LYS A 194 -13.33 -7.33 7.11
N PRO A 195 -13.16 -6.05 6.72
CA PRO A 195 -12.66 -5.01 7.61
C PRO A 195 -13.57 -4.89 8.84
N THR A 196 -12.98 -4.91 10.03
CA THR A 196 -13.71 -4.96 11.29
C THR A 196 -13.11 -4.00 12.31
N GLY A 197 -13.98 -3.27 13.01
CA GLY A 197 -13.61 -2.42 14.13
C GLY A 197 -13.28 -3.18 15.42
N ALA A 198 -12.94 -2.44 16.47
CA ALA A 198 -12.68 -3.03 17.78
C ALA A 198 -13.92 -3.74 18.33
N GLY A 199 -13.80 -5.04 18.65
CA GLY A 199 -14.88 -5.86 19.18
C GLY A 199 -15.77 -6.54 18.14
N GLU A 200 -15.48 -6.36 16.85
CA GLU A 200 -16.22 -7.04 15.77
C GLU A 200 -15.58 -8.40 15.42
N THR A 201 -16.42 -9.37 15.08
CA THR A 201 -15.98 -10.70 14.65
C THR A 201 -15.57 -10.66 13.17
N PRO A 202 -14.36 -11.11 12.81
CA PRO A 202 -13.92 -11.18 11.42
C PRO A 202 -14.78 -12.17 10.63
N VAL A 203 -15.05 -11.84 9.36
CA VAL A 203 -15.64 -12.77 8.40
C VAL A 203 -14.54 -13.18 7.41
N PRO A 204 -14.01 -14.41 7.51
CA PRO A 204 -12.89 -14.84 6.69
C PRO A 204 -13.23 -14.85 5.20
N GLY A 205 -12.29 -14.37 4.37
CA GLY A 205 -12.41 -14.46 2.91
C GLY A 205 -13.61 -13.74 2.29
N TRP A 206 -14.15 -12.74 2.98
CA TRP A 206 -15.33 -11.98 2.57
C TRP A 206 -15.12 -11.19 1.27
N LEU A 207 -13.95 -10.57 1.08
CA LEU A 207 -13.62 -9.82 -0.14
C LEU A 207 -12.82 -10.68 -1.11
N ALA A 208 -13.33 -10.86 -2.31
CA ALA A 208 -12.55 -11.43 -3.41
C ALA A 208 -11.67 -10.34 -4.04
N ALA A 209 -10.39 -10.64 -4.26
CA ALA A 209 -9.44 -9.73 -4.88
C ALA A 209 -8.99 -10.21 -6.26
N TYR A 210 -8.87 -9.27 -7.18
CA TYR A 210 -8.48 -9.52 -8.57
C TYR A 210 -7.39 -8.55 -9.01
N ALA A 211 -6.40 -9.07 -9.73
CA ALA A 211 -5.53 -8.25 -10.57
C ALA A 211 -6.22 -8.05 -11.91
N VAL A 212 -6.46 -6.79 -12.28
CA VAL A 212 -7.04 -6.42 -13.57
C VAL A 212 -5.97 -5.74 -14.40
N ASP A 213 -5.63 -6.36 -15.52
CA ASP A 213 -4.74 -5.78 -16.52
C ASP A 213 -5.57 -5.06 -17.58
N PHE A 214 -5.18 -3.81 -17.82
CA PHE A 214 -5.70 -2.97 -18.89
C PHE A 214 -4.56 -2.58 -19.83
N ASP A 215 -4.89 -2.03 -21.00
CA ASP A 215 -3.91 -1.57 -22.00
C ASP A 215 -2.83 -0.65 -21.43
N LYS A 216 -3.22 0.28 -20.55
CA LYS A 216 -2.35 1.33 -20.00
C LYS A 216 -1.93 1.07 -18.54
N GLY A 217 -2.19 -0.12 -18.01
CA GLY A 217 -1.71 -0.49 -16.69
C GLY A 217 -2.56 -1.50 -15.93
N ARG A 218 -2.12 -1.81 -14.71
CA ARG A 218 -2.76 -2.78 -13.81
C ARG A 218 -3.47 -2.08 -12.66
N ARG A 219 -4.55 -2.67 -12.17
CA ARG A 219 -5.21 -2.32 -10.90
C ARG A 219 -5.48 -3.57 -10.06
N VAL A 220 -5.61 -3.37 -8.76
CA VAL A 220 -6.22 -4.34 -7.88
C VAL A 220 -7.66 -3.93 -7.70
N CYS A 221 -8.60 -4.82 -7.99
CA CYS A 221 -10.01 -4.61 -7.71
C CYS A 221 -10.47 -5.64 -6.69
N VAL A 222 -11.15 -5.19 -5.65
CA VAL A 222 -11.75 -6.08 -4.65
C VAL A 222 -13.26 -5.91 -4.64
N LEU A 223 -13.99 -7.00 -4.42
CA LEU A 223 -15.43 -6.95 -4.33
C LEU A 223 -16.03 -8.06 -3.46
N HIS A 224 -17.15 -7.74 -2.83
CA HIS A 224 -18.05 -8.70 -2.18
C HIS A 224 -19.45 -8.55 -2.75
N GLN A 225 -20.13 -9.67 -2.94
CA GLN A 225 -21.50 -9.70 -3.42
C GLN A 225 -22.20 -10.93 -2.83
N ASP A 226 -23.31 -10.70 -2.14
CA ASP A 226 -24.31 -11.70 -1.81
C ASP A 226 -25.49 -11.55 -2.78
N GLU A 227 -26.64 -11.03 -2.33
CA GLU A 227 -27.80 -10.72 -3.19
C GLU A 227 -27.55 -9.47 -4.05
N GLN A 228 -26.78 -8.52 -3.52
CA GLN A 228 -26.36 -7.29 -4.16
C GLN A 228 -24.87 -7.06 -3.94
N LEU A 229 -24.29 -6.08 -4.64
CA LEU A 229 -22.90 -5.69 -4.43
C LEU A 229 -22.78 -4.90 -3.12
N ASP A 230 -22.07 -5.46 -2.13
CA ASP A 230 -21.92 -4.85 -0.81
C ASP A 230 -20.52 -4.24 -0.60
N ALA A 231 -19.52 -4.63 -1.41
CA ALA A 231 -18.23 -3.95 -1.41
C ALA A 231 -17.61 -3.96 -2.80
N PHE A 232 -16.99 -2.84 -3.15
CA PHE A 232 -16.28 -2.68 -4.41
C PHE A 232 -15.27 -1.53 -4.31
N GLU A 233 -14.05 -1.76 -4.79
CA GLU A 233 -13.03 -0.73 -4.97
C GLU A 233 -11.97 -1.20 -5.98
N CYS A 234 -11.39 -0.28 -6.76
CA CYS A 234 -10.20 -0.53 -7.59
C CYS A 234 -9.11 0.51 -7.32
N PHE A 235 -7.84 0.09 -7.16
CA PHE A 235 -6.70 0.94 -6.82
C PHE A 235 -5.38 0.55 -7.52
#